data_AF-A0A3R9NY06-F1
#
_entry.id   AF-A0A3R9NY06-F1
#
_cell.length_a   1.000
_cell.length_b   1.000
_cell.length_c   1.000
_cell.angle_alpha   90.00
_cell.angle_beta   90.00
_cell.angle_gamma   90.00
#
_symmetry.space_group_name_H-M   'P 1'
#
loop_
_entity.id
_entity.type
_entity.pdbx_description
1 polymer ?
#
loop_
_entity_poly.entity_id
_entity_poly.type
_entity_poly.pdbx_seq_one_letter_code
_entity_poly.pdbx_strand_id
1 'polypeptide(L)'
;MRGVVVHHEHRIGYIVIRDQIGEFTVAELLGGYDIEKGHVISGDFHSLGGETFMNETEEEEIEVFVQGYGLSEQQSILMIRGTR
;
A
#
# COMPACT_ATOMS: atom_id res chain seq x y z
N MET A 1 -0.49 -4.26 11.68
CA MET A 1 -1.88 -4.32 11.17
C MET A 1 -1.95 -5.23 9.96
N ARG A 2 -3.14 -5.61 9.50
CA ARG A 2 -3.34 -6.43 8.30
C ARG A 2 -4.33 -5.75 7.36
N GLY A 3 -4.15 -5.89 6.06
CA GLY A 3 -4.98 -5.27 5.03
C GLY A 3 -4.87 -6.00 3.71
N VAL A 4 -5.63 -5.53 2.73
CA VAL A 4 -5.68 -6.12 1.39
C VAL A 4 -5.33 -5.06 0.35
N VAL A 5 -4.47 -5.41 -0.61
CA VAL A 5 -4.18 -4.56 -1.76
C VAL A 5 -5.46 -4.43 -2.60
N VAL A 6 -5.97 -3.22 -2.71
CA VAL A 6 -7.18 -2.91 -3.49
C VAL A 6 -6.86 -2.29 -4.85
N HIS A 7 -5.64 -1.76 -5.01
CA HIS A 7 -5.15 -1.18 -6.24
C HIS A 7 -3.62 -1.23 -6.32
N HIS A 8 -3.10 -1.49 -7.52
CA HIS A 8 -1.69 -1.31 -7.87
C HIS A 8 -1.64 -0.39 -9.10
N GLU A 9 -1.01 0.77 -8.94
CA GLU A 9 -0.69 1.70 -10.01
C GLU A 9 0.73 1.42 -10.53
N HIS A 10 0.82 0.55 -11.53
CA HIS A 10 2.09 0.09 -12.12
C HIS A 10 2.91 1.22 -12.75
N ARG A 11 2.28 2.28 -13.25
CA ARG A 11 2.98 3.45 -13.79
C ARG A 11 3.83 4.15 -12.71
N ILE A 12 3.28 4.12 -11.50
CA ILE A 12 3.74 4.60 -10.20
C ILE A 12 4.90 3.87 -9.53
N GLY A 13 4.74 2.55 -9.52
CA GLY A 13 5.19 1.72 -8.41
C GLY A 13 4.37 1.92 -7.12
N TYR A 14 3.10 2.33 -7.18
CA TYR A 14 2.29 2.62 -5.98
C TYR A 14 1.23 1.56 -5.74
N ILE A 15 0.98 1.25 -4.47
CA ILE A 15 -0.07 0.34 -4.03
C ILE A 15 -1.02 1.05 -3.06
N VAL A 16 -2.27 0.60 -3.04
CA VAL A 16 -3.28 1.01 -2.06
C VAL A 16 -3.72 -0.20 -1.27
N ILE A 17 -3.62 -0.08 0.05
CA ILE A 17 -4.01 -1.12 1.00
C ILE A 17 -5.25 -0.62 1.73
N ARG A 18 -6.29 -1.45 1.80
CA ARG A 18 -7.44 -1.23 2.69
C ARG A 18 -7.23 -2.07 3.94
N ASP A 19 -7.22 -1.45 5.10
CA ASP A 19 -7.07 -2.14 6.37
C ASP A 19 -8.39 -2.75 6.88
N GLN A 20 -8.31 -3.42 8.04
CA GLN A 20 -9.44 -4.08 8.67
C GLN A 20 -10.54 -3.13 9.19
N ILE A 21 -10.23 -1.85 9.44
CA ILE A 21 -11.20 -0.85 9.89
C ILE A 21 -11.79 -0.04 8.72
N GLY A 22 -11.28 -0.27 7.50
CA GLY A 22 -11.79 0.30 6.27
C GLY A 22 -11.08 1.58 5.83
N GLU A 23 -9.97 1.93 6.47
CA GLU A 23 -9.11 3.03 6.05
C GLU A 23 -8.14 2.59 4.96
N PHE A 24 -7.63 3.55 4.21
CA PHE A 24 -6.76 3.34 3.07
C PHE A 24 -5.37 3.92 3.35
N THR A 25 -4.35 3.14 3.00
CA THR A 25 -2.95 3.54 3.02
C THR A 25 -2.41 3.48 1.60
N VAL A 26 -1.69 4.54 1.20
CA VAL A 26 -1.00 4.66 -0.08
C VAL A 26 0.50 4.53 0.19
N ALA A 27 1.13 3.57 -0.46
CA ALA A 27 2.56 3.31 -0.32
C ALA A 27 3.22 3.14 -1.69
N GLU A 28 4.44 3.62 -1.81
CA GLU A 28 5.33 3.41 -2.96
C GLU A 28 6.19 2.17 -2.70
N LEU A 29 6.31 1.28 -3.68
CA LEU A 29 7.21 0.14 -3.65
C LEU A 29 8.65 0.61 -3.91
N LEU A 30 9.58 0.26 -3.03
CA LEU A 30 11.00 0.60 -3.18
C LEU A 30 11.81 -0.47 -3.92
N GLY A 31 11.12 -1.46 -4.51
CA GLY A 31 11.72 -2.57 -5.23
C GLY A 31 10.77 -3.19 -6.26
N GLY A 32 11.29 -4.13 -7.06
CA GLY A 32 10.54 -4.85 -8.08
C GLY A 32 9.78 -6.05 -7.51
N TYR A 33 8.84 -5.81 -6.60
CA TYR A 33 8.03 -6.85 -5.95
C TYR A 33 6.80 -7.21 -6.77
N ASP A 34 6.41 -8.49 -6.76
CA ASP A 34 5.20 -8.96 -7.42
C ASP A 34 3.98 -8.79 -6.50
N ILE A 35 3.39 -7.59 -6.54
CA ILE A 35 2.21 -7.24 -5.73
C ILE A 35 1.00 -7.15 -6.64
N GLU A 36 -0.05 -7.93 -6.32
CA GLU A 36 -1.32 -7.88 -7.04
C GLU A 36 -2.48 -7.44 -6.15
N LYS A 37 -3.55 -7.00 -6.80
CA LYS A 37 -4.82 -6.73 -6.11
C LYS A 37 -5.36 -8.03 -5.49
N GLY A 38 -5.70 -7.97 -4.21
CA GLY A 38 -6.16 -9.13 -3.44
C GLY A 38 -5.08 -9.71 -2.52
N HIS A 39 -3.81 -9.36 -2.72
CA HIS A 39 -2.74 -9.77 -1.81
C HIS A 39 -3.00 -9.23 -0.41
N VAL A 40 -2.71 -10.07 0.58
CA VAL A 40 -2.80 -9.71 1.98
C VAL A 40 -1.46 -9.18 2.44
N ILE A 41 -1.47 -7.97 2.97
CA ILE A 41 -0.29 -7.31 3.50
C ILE A 41 -0.44 -7.14 5.01
N SER A 42 0.65 -7.29 5.75
CA SER A 42 0.75 -6.85 7.14
C SER A 42 1.98 -5.99 7.40
N GLY A 43 1.88 -5.10 8.38
CA GLY A 43 2.92 -4.11 8.69
C GLY A 43 2.38 -2.92 9.50
N ASP A 44 3.20 -1.89 9.68
CA ASP A 44 2.76 -0.63 10.27
C ASP A 44 2.23 0.33 9.19
N PHE A 45 0.91 0.29 8.97
CA PHE A 45 0.28 1.10 7.94
C PHE A 45 0.06 2.56 8.36
N HIS A 46 0.24 2.89 9.64
CA HIS A 46 -0.10 4.17 10.24
C HIS A 46 1.15 4.99 10.61
N SER A 47 2.22 4.78 9.85
CA SER A 47 3.49 5.51 9.91
C SER A 47 3.76 6.16 8.55
N LEU A 48 4.35 7.36 8.52
CA LEU A 48 4.82 7.98 7.27
C LEU A 48 6.30 7.68 7.07
N GLY A 49 6.70 7.46 5.82
CA GLY A 49 8.10 7.23 5.46
C GLY A 49 8.42 5.77 5.15
N GLY A 50 9.70 5.42 5.25
CA GLY A 50 10.19 4.07 4.92
C GLY A 50 9.73 3.02 5.92
N GLU A 51 9.13 1.95 5.43
CA GLU A 51 8.63 0.82 6.23
C GLU A 51 8.93 -0.52 5.53
N THR A 52 8.90 -1.61 6.30
CA THR A 52 8.93 -2.98 5.76
C THR A 52 7.57 -3.62 6.04
N PHE A 53 6.89 -4.04 4.98
CA PHE A 53 5.65 -4.81 5.07
C PHE A 53 5.93 -6.28 4.74
N MET A 54 5.06 -7.16 5.21
CA MET A 54 5.02 -8.58 4.84
C MET A 54 3.85 -8.80 3.87
N ASN A 55 4.13 -9.29 2.67
CA ASN A 55 3.12 -9.88 1.79
C ASN A 55 2.86 -11.31 2.26
N GLU A 56 1.79 -11.51 3.02
CA GLU A 56 1.43 -12.82 3.58
C GLU A 56 0.94 -13.80 2.51
N THR A 57 0.54 -13.32 1.32
CA THR A 57 0.10 -14.19 0.23
C THR A 57 1.29 -14.88 -0.44
N GLU A 58 2.40 -14.16 -0.61
CA GLU A 58 3.62 -14.66 -1.27
C GLU A 58 4.73 -15.01 -0.29
N GLU A 59 4.52 -14.80 1.02
CA GLU A 59 5.53 -14.99 2.08
C GLU A 59 6.81 -14.17 1.84
N GLU A 60 6.66 -12.91 1.38
CA GLU A 60 7.75 -12.01 1.00
C GLU A 60 7.73 -10.69 1.79
N GLU A 61 8.91 -10.24 2.26
CA GLU A 61 9.09 -8.89 2.81
C GLU A 61 9.25 -7.86 1.67
N ILE A 62 8.50 -6.77 1.75
CA ILE A 62 8.54 -5.67 0.79
C ILE A 62 8.94 -4.37 1.47
N GLU A 63 9.91 -3.68 0.88
CA GLU A 63 10.29 -2.33 1.30
C GLU A 63 9.38 -1.31 0.62
N VAL A 64 8.81 -0.42 1.42
CA VAL A 64 7.86 0.59 0.95
C VAL A 64 8.17 1.97 1.52
N PHE A 65 7.66 2.99 0.87
CA PHE A 65 7.57 4.34 1.42
C PHE A 65 6.10 4.74 1.56
N VAL A 66 5.60 4.86 2.78
CA VAL A 66 4.22 5.24 3.06
C VAL A 66 4.05 6.74 2.84
N GLN A 67 3.16 7.06 1.90
CA GLN A 67 2.89 8.42 1.43
C GLN A 67 1.68 9.04 2.13
N GLY A 68 0.75 8.20 2.59
CA GLY A 68 -0.41 8.63 3.37
C GLY A 68 -1.20 7.44 3.94
N TYR A 69 -1.82 7.65 5.10
CA TYR A 69 -2.64 6.65 5.80
C TYR A 69 -3.88 7.32 6.42
N GLY A 70 -4.82 6.52 6.91
CA GLY A 70 -6.08 7.03 7.47
C GLY A 70 -6.97 7.72 6.43
N LEU A 71 -6.82 7.34 5.16
CA LEU A 71 -7.51 7.96 4.04
C LEU A 71 -8.86 7.28 3.78
N SER A 72 -9.79 8.02 3.23
CA SER A 72 -10.91 7.46 2.47
C SER A 72 -10.46 6.93 1.10
N GLU A 73 -11.28 6.09 0.49
CA GLU A 73 -11.05 5.60 -0.88
C GLU A 73 -10.90 6.75 -1.89
N GLN A 74 -11.72 7.80 -1.79
CA GLN A 74 -11.64 8.93 -2.71
C GLN A 74 -10.33 9.70 -2.56
N GLN A 75 -9.85 9.87 -1.32
CA GLN A 75 -8.57 10.55 -1.06
C GLN A 75 -7.39 9.73 -1.59
N SER A 76 -7.38 8.42 -1.44
CA SER A 76 -6.31 7.57 -1.99
C SER A 76 -6.27 7.61 -3.51
N ILE A 77 -7.45 7.61 -4.17
CA ILE A 77 -7.56 7.78 -5.63
C ILE A 77 -7.01 9.15 -6.09
N LEU A 78 -7.37 10.23 -5.39
CA LEU A 78 -6.89 11.57 -5.72
C LEU A 78 -5.37 11.69 -5.56
N MET A 79 -4.80 11.09 -4.52
CA MET A 79 -3.36 11.06 -4.28
C MET A 79 -2.62 10.42 -5.46
N ILE A 80 -3.04 9.22 -5.87
CA ILE A 80 -2.42 8.52 -7.01
C ILE A 80 -2.54 9.31 -8.32
N ARG A 81 -3.70 9.92 -8.57
CA ARG A 81 -3.93 10.73 -9.79
C ARG A 81 -3.07 11.98 -9.81
N GLY A 82 -2.82 12.58 -8.65
CA GLY A 82 -2.01 13.79 -8.49
C GLY A 82 -0.50 13.54 -8.59
N THR A 83 -0.05 12.32 -8.35
CA THR A 83 1.38 11.96 -8.39
C THR A 83 1.86 11.74 -9.83
N ARG A 84 2.57 12.76 -10.35
CA ARG A 84 3.42 12.76 -11.57
C ARG A 84 4.44 13.89 -11.53
#